data_AF-A0AAD6CH80-F1
#
_entry.id   AF-A0AAD6CH80-F1
#
_cell.length_a   1.000
_cell.length_b   1.000
_cell.length_c   1.000
_cell.angle_alpha   90.00
_cell.angle_beta   90.00
_cell.angle_gamma   90.00
#
_symmetry.space_group_name_H-M   'P 1'
#
loop_
_entity.id
_entity.type
_entity.pdbx_description
1 polymer ?
#
loop_
_entity_poly.entity_id
_entity_poly.type
_entity_poly.pdbx_seq_one_letter_code
_entity_poly.pdbx_strand_id
1 'polypeptide(L)'
;MESRNIPDGMTGTDHPRVVTYLEGEVIDFQTYSLKTNDTSLSCDLDAHYWNLMPPFRDLDPSVIANKLLCSRCVPRQDMAGYILMRWKERHSITSETLQDELSVRGLYYISFRRLDGEIMGIYRERGDHTTQEICLKPDSSFMTCPAYSFR
;
A
#
# COMPACT_ATOMS: atom_id res chain seq x y z
N MET A 1 -10.57 -4.10 -0.97
CA MET A 1 -10.65 -2.65 -1.32
C MET A 1 -11.74 -2.47 -2.33
N GLU A 2 -12.57 -1.44 -2.17
CA GLU A 2 -13.61 -1.08 -3.14
C GLU A 2 -13.20 0.21 -3.86
N SER A 3 -13.22 0.18 -5.18
CA SER A 3 -12.97 1.32 -6.06
C SER A 3 -14.24 1.64 -6.84
N ARG A 4 -14.60 2.93 -6.93
CA ARG A 4 -15.81 3.43 -7.60
C ARG A 4 -15.44 4.42 -8.71
N ASN A 5 -16.37 4.69 -9.63
CA ASN A 5 -16.20 5.65 -10.72
C ASN A 5 -15.06 5.29 -11.68
N ILE A 6 -14.89 3.99 -11.95
CA ILE A 6 -13.92 3.50 -12.92
C ILE A 6 -14.42 3.88 -14.33
N PRO A 7 -13.59 4.40 -15.24
CA PRO A 7 -14.03 4.88 -16.55
C PRO A 7 -14.90 3.86 -17.27
N ASP A 8 -16.03 4.34 -17.78
CA ASP A 8 -17.08 3.50 -18.34
C ASP A 8 -16.60 2.82 -19.63
N GLY A 9 -16.79 1.51 -19.68
CA GLY A 9 -16.27 0.63 -20.72
C GLY A 9 -16.30 -0.85 -20.36
N MET A 10 -16.40 -1.17 -19.06
CA MET A 10 -16.23 -2.54 -18.56
C MET A 10 -17.44 -3.12 -17.81
N THR A 11 -18.39 -2.30 -17.37
CA THR A 11 -19.60 -2.79 -16.67
C THR A 11 -20.78 -1.98 -17.17
N GLY A 12 -21.72 -2.55 -17.91
CA GLY A 12 -22.91 -1.85 -18.45
C GLY A 12 -23.91 -1.38 -17.38
N THR A 13 -23.44 -0.77 -16.31
CA THR A 13 -24.17 -0.30 -15.14
C THR A 13 -23.78 1.15 -14.87
N ASP A 14 -24.75 2.01 -14.57
CA ASP A 14 -24.58 3.46 -14.29
C ASP A 14 -23.48 3.82 -13.27
N HIS A 15 -23.03 2.85 -12.45
CA HIS A 15 -22.00 3.02 -11.42
C HIS A 15 -21.03 1.83 -11.38
N PRO A 16 -19.98 1.81 -12.24
CA PRO A 16 -18.93 0.80 -12.17
C PRO A 16 -18.25 0.77 -10.80
N ARG A 17 -18.22 -0.43 -10.19
CA ARG A 17 -17.48 -0.70 -8.95
C ARG A 17 -16.64 -1.96 -9.09
N VAL A 18 -15.43 -1.92 -8.53
CA VAL A 18 -14.54 -3.10 -8.44
C VAL A 18 -14.15 -3.31 -6.99
N VAL A 19 -14.30 -4.54 -6.53
CA VAL A 19 -13.88 -4.99 -5.21
C VAL A 19 -12.73 -5.98 -5.38
N THR A 20 -11.59 -5.65 -4.80
CA THR A 20 -10.37 -6.47 -4.87
C THR A 20 -10.01 -7.05 -3.51
N TYR A 21 -9.65 -8.33 -3.48
CA TYR A 21 -9.01 -8.95 -2.32
C TYR A 21 -7.53 -8.56 -2.25
N LEU A 22 -7.11 -8.09 -1.07
CA LEU A 22 -5.76 -7.62 -0.78
C LEU A 22 -5.14 -8.48 0.32
N GLU A 23 -3.84 -8.72 0.21
CA GLU A 23 -3.03 -9.21 1.33
C GLU A 23 -2.06 -8.11 1.77
N GLY A 24 -1.92 -7.94 3.08
CA GLY A 24 -1.08 -6.92 3.67
C GLY A 24 0.11 -7.50 4.42
N GLU A 25 1.28 -6.90 4.24
CA GLU A 25 2.48 -7.16 5.05
C GLU A 25 2.76 -5.93 5.93
N VAL A 26 2.95 -6.12 7.23
CA VAL A 26 3.33 -5.04 8.16
C VAL A 26 4.85 -5.01 8.28
N ILE A 27 5.45 -3.82 8.15
CA ILE A 27 6.90 -3.66 8.25
C ILE A 27 7.33 -3.70 9.72
N ASP A 28 7.93 -4.82 10.12
CA ASP A 28 8.35 -5.09 11.51
C ASP A 28 9.88 -5.11 11.69
N PHE A 29 10.63 -5.02 10.59
CA PHE A 29 12.10 -5.13 10.53
C PHE A 29 12.66 -6.48 11.05
N GLN A 30 11.80 -7.49 11.22
CA GLN A 30 12.17 -8.86 11.60
C GLN A 30 11.84 -9.82 10.46
N THR A 31 10.56 -9.84 10.06
CA THR A 31 10.03 -10.61 8.95
C THR A 31 10.07 -9.79 7.65
N TYR A 32 9.60 -8.55 7.75
CA TYR A 32 9.43 -7.64 6.62
C TYR A 32 10.23 -6.38 6.85
N SER A 33 11.23 -6.15 5.99
CA SER A 33 11.96 -4.88 5.93
C SER A 33 11.24 -3.91 4.99
N LEU A 34 11.71 -2.67 4.92
CA LEU A 34 11.22 -1.69 3.96
C LEU A 34 11.53 -2.08 2.50
N LYS A 35 12.52 -2.94 2.27
CA LYS A 35 12.80 -3.51 0.94
C LYS A 35 11.71 -4.52 0.58
N THR A 36 11.17 -4.41 -0.62
CA THR A 36 10.17 -5.35 -1.13
C THR A 36 10.83 -6.69 -1.46
N ASN A 37 10.18 -7.80 -1.09
CA ASN A 37 10.67 -9.16 -1.35
C ASN A 37 10.34 -9.64 -2.78
N ASP A 38 10.66 -8.81 -3.78
CA ASP A 38 10.55 -9.15 -5.19
C ASP A 38 11.91 -8.89 -5.84
N THR A 39 12.50 -9.93 -6.43
CA THR A 39 13.84 -9.89 -7.03
C THR A 39 13.95 -8.95 -8.23
N SER A 40 12.80 -8.53 -8.80
CA SER A 40 12.75 -7.56 -9.89
C SER A 40 12.84 -6.09 -9.43
N LEU A 41 12.82 -5.83 -8.11
CA LEU A 41 12.78 -4.46 -7.57
C LEU A 41 14.15 -4.03 -7.01
N SER A 42 14.56 -2.83 -7.40
CA SER A 42 15.74 -2.18 -6.83
C SER A 42 15.41 -1.50 -5.51
N CYS A 43 16.42 -1.38 -4.64
CA CYS A 43 16.26 -0.66 -3.38
C CYS A 43 15.99 0.84 -3.62
N ASP A 44 16.50 1.40 -4.71
CA ASP A 44 16.28 2.81 -5.07
C ASP A 44 14.81 3.07 -5.39
N LEU A 45 14.13 2.11 -6.03
CA LEU A 45 12.71 2.22 -6.33
C LEU A 45 11.87 2.16 -5.05
N ASP A 46 12.17 1.22 -4.15
CA ASP A 46 11.54 1.19 -2.82
C ASP A 46 11.75 2.51 -2.09
N ALA A 47 12.97 3.06 -2.13
CA ALA A 47 13.29 4.33 -1.47
C ALA A 47 12.48 5.49 -2.04
N HIS A 48 12.33 5.55 -3.37
CA HIS A 48 11.50 6.54 -4.04
C HIS A 48 10.05 6.50 -3.55
N TYR A 49 9.40 5.33 -3.51
CA TYR A 49 8.01 5.22 -3.06
C TYR A 49 7.84 5.53 -1.57
N TRP A 50 8.76 5.05 -0.73
CA TRP A 50 8.73 5.39 0.70
C TRP A 50 8.91 6.90 0.92
N ASN A 51 9.71 7.56 0.09
CA ASN A 51 9.93 9.01 0.14
C ASN A 51 8.70 9.85 -0.22
N LEU A 52 7.68 9.31 -0.88
CA LEU A 52 6.49 10.11 -1.19
C LEU A 52 5.57 10.31 0.04
N MET A 53 5.84 9.58 1.12
CA MET A 53 4.96 9.48 2.28
C MET A 53 5.70 9.67 3.61
N PRO A 54 5.03 10.22 4.65
CA PRO A 54 5.50 10.14 6.02
C PRO A 54 5.75 8.70 6.44
N PRO A 55 6.75 8.46 7.31
CA PRO A 55 7.60 9.47 7.95
C PRO A 55 8.81 9.90 7.10
N PHE A 56 8.91 9.48 5.83
CA PHE A 56 10.11 9.67 5.02
C PHE A 56 10.03 10.80 4.00
N ARG A 57 8.90 11.53 3.95
CA ARG A 57 8.63 12.59 2.96
C ARG A 57 9.73 13.64 2.83
N ASP A 58 10.33 14.00 3.95
CA ASP A 58 11.32 15.08 4.02
C ASP A 58 12.77 14.56 4.05
N LEU A 59 12.97 13.26 3.83
CA LEU A 59 14.30 12.67 3.77
C LEU A 59 14.80 12.59 2.33
N ASP A 60 16.12 12.59 2.14
CA ASP A 60 16.68 12.33 0.82
C ASP A 60 16.50 10.83 0.45
N PRO A 61 16.07 10.50 -0.79
CA PRO A 61 15.92 9.12 -1.24
C PRO A 61 17.18 8.26 -1.06
N SER A 62 18.39 8.83 -1.20
CA SER A 62 19.64 8.10 -0.97
C SER A 62 19.85 7.75 0.51
N VAL A 63 19.38 8.61 1.42
CA VAL A 63 19.37 8.33 2.86
C VAL A 63 18.39 7.22 3.16
N ILE A 64 17.21 7.23 2.52
CA ILE A 64 16.24 6.16 2.65
C ILE A 64 16.84 4.86 2.10
N ALA A 65 17.39 4.83 0.89
CA ALA A 65 18.02 3.65 0.30
C ALA A 65 19.12 3.06 1.19
N ASN A 66 19.99 3.89 1.76
CA ASN A 66 20.99 3.43 2.73
C ASN A 66 20.35 2.87 4.02
N LYS A 67 19.28 3.50 4.52
CA LYS A 67 18.46 2.99 5.64
C LYS A 67 17.72 1.68 5.27
N LEU A 68 17.31 1.48 4.01
CA LEU A 68 16.70 0.24 3.51
C LEU A 68 17.70 -0.93 3.51
N LEU A 69 18.95 -0.63 3.17
CA LEU A 69 20.04 -1.60 3.10
C LEU A 69 20.59 -1.98 4.49
N CYS A 70 20.42 -1.12 5.50
CA CYS A 70 20.84 -1.35 6.89
C CYS A 70 19.65 -1.38 7.86
N SER A 71 19.12 -2.57 8.16
CA SER A 71 18.01 -2.78 9.11
C SER A 71 18.28 -2.27 10.53
N ARG A 72 19.55 -2.12 10.92
CA ARG A 72 19.97 -1.59 12.24
C ARG A 72 20.04 -0.07 12.31
N CYS A 73 19.92 0.62 11.17
CA CYS A 73 20.20 2.05 11.03
C CYS A 73 18.93 2.93 11.02
N VAL A 74 17.72 2.34 11.08
CA VAL A 74 16.48 3.12 11.05
C VAL A 74 16.05 3.46 12.48
N PRO A 75 16.05 4.75 12.89
CA PRO A 75 15.62 5.13 14.22
C PRO A 75 14.13 4.81 14.39
N ARG A 76 13.79 3.90 15.30
CA ARG A 76 12.38 3.53 15.59
C ARG A 76 11.55 4.71 16.10
N GLN A 77 12.19 5.74 16.63
CA GLN A 77 11.52 6.91 17.19
C GLN A 77 10.79 7.73 16.12
N ASP A 78 11.40 7.92 14.96
CA ASP A 78 10.81 8.70 13.86
C ASP A 78 9.60 7.98 13.23
N MET A 79 9.55 6.64 13.35
CA MET A 79 8.46 5.80 12.84
C MET A 79 7.38 5.49 13.89
N ALA A 80 7.56 5.88 15.16
CA ALA A 80 6.66 5.46 16.24
C ALA A 80 5.20 5.93 16.04
N GLY A 81 5.00 7.04 15.32
CA GLY A 81 3.68 7.56 14.97
C GLY A 81 3.00 6.86 13.79
N TYR A 82 3.70 5.95 13.10
CA TYR A 82 3.26 5.36 11.84
C TYR A 82 3.31 3.82 11.88
N ILE A 83 2.40 3.18 11.15
CA ILE A 83 2.48 1.75 10.82
C ILE A 83 2.67 1.68 9.32
N LEU A 84 3.81 1.14 8.90
CA LEU A 84 4.14 0.98 7.49
C LEU A 84 3.70 -0.39 7.03
N MET A 85 3.11 -0.46 5.85
CA MET A 85 2.63 -1.71 5.26
C MET A 85 2.87 -1.74 3.75
N ARG A 86 2.77 -2.94 3.18
CA ARG A 86 2.58 -3.13 1.75
C ARG A 86 1.33 -3.93 1.51
N TRP A 87 0.45 -3.47 0.62
CA TRP A 87 -0.74 -4.22 0.24
C TRP A 87 -0.61 -4.71 -1.19
N LYS A 88 -0.86 -6.00 -1.42
CA LYS A 88 -0.78 -6.63 -2.73
C LYS A 88 -2.14 -7.11 -3.16
N GLU A 89 -2.53 -6.71 -4.37
CA GLU A 89 -3.75 -7.22 -5.00
C GLU A 89 -3.57 -8.68 -5.41
N ARG A 90 -4.62 -9.48 -5.20
CA ARG A 90 -4.63 -10.90 -5.51
C ARG A 90 -5.65 -11.25 -6.58
N HIS A 91 -6.91 -10.87 -6.38
CA HIS A 91 -7.99 -11.13 -7.33
C HIS A 91 -9.19 -10.20 -7.12
N SER A 92 -9.93 -9.95 -8.19
CA SER A 92 -11.24 -9.26 -8.16
C SER A 92 -12.30 -10.20 -7.61
N ILE A 93 -13.15 -9.69 -6.72
CA ILE A 93 -14.30 -10.41 -6.14
C ILE A 93 -15.57 -10.17 -6.96
N THR A 94 -15.72 -8.98 -7.54
CA THR A 94 -16.97 -8.55 -8.18
C THR A 94 -17.12 -8.96 -9.65
N SER A 95 -16.05 -9.38 -10.32
CA SER A 95 -16.15 -9.75 -11.73
C SER A 95 -15.07 -10.75 -12.12
N GLU A 96 -15.49 -11.94 -12.55
CA GLU A 96 -14.62 -12.96 -13.16
C GLU A 96 -14.16 -12.53 -14.56
N THR A 97 -14.94 -11.70 -15.27
CA THR A 97 -14.62 -11.26 -16.64
C THR A 97 -13.61 -10.11 -16.69
N LEU A 98 -13.46 -9.34 -15.61
CA LEU A 98 -12.50 -8.23 -15.53
C LEU A 98 -11.12 -8.65 -14.99
N GLN A 99 -10.95 -9.95 -14.73
CA GLN A 99 -9.74 -10.48 -14.11
C GLN A 99 -8.50 -10.35 -15.02
N ASP A 100 -8.71 -10.28 -16.34
CA ASP A 100 -7.64 -10.10 -17.34
C ASP A 100 -7.46 -8.64 -17.81
N GLU A 101 -8.49 -7.80 -17.76
CA GLU A 101 -8.42 -6.42 -18.31
C GLU A 101 -7.94 -5.37 -17.32
N LEU A 102 -8.25 -5.55 -16.03
CA LEU A 102 -7.59 -4.81 -14.96
C LEU A 102 -6.40 -5.67 -14.54
N SER A 103 -5.19 -5.16 -14.72
CA SER A 103 -3.97 -5.76 -14.17
C SER A 103 -4.04 -5.68 -12.63
N VAL A 104 -4.82 -6.56 -12.01
CA VAL A 104 -5.03 -6.69 -10.56
C VAL A 104 -3.78 -7.35 -9.95
N ARG A 105 -2.63 -6.72 -10.17
CA ARG A 105 -1.29 -7.19 -9.76
C ARG A 105 -0.47 -6.06 -9.13
N GLY A 106 -1.11 -4.94 -8.82
CA GLY A 106 -0.42 -3.80 -8.25
C GLY A 106 0.01 -4.02 -6.81
N LEU A 107 0.98 -3.20 -6.42
CA LEU A 107 1.48 -3.13 -5.06
C LEU A 107 1.26 -1.72 -4.52
N TYR A 108 0.68 -1.63 -3.34
CA TYR A 108 0.56 -0.39 -2.61
C TYR A 108 1.64 -0.30 -1.54
N TYR A 109 2.34 0.82 -1.50
CA TYR A 109 3.09 1.24 -0.32
C TYR A 109 2.13 2.01 0.57
N ILE A 110 2.10 1.70 1.87
CA ILE A 110 1.11 2.26 2.79
C ILE A 110 1.79 2.82 4.03
N SER A 111 1.34 4.01 4.43
CA SER A 111 1.64 4.65 5.70
C SER A 111 0.34 4.94 6.46
N PHE A 112 0.14 4.24 7.57
CA PHE A 112 -0.97 4.44 8.49
C PHE A 112 -0.53 5.32 9.66
N ARG A 113 -1.15 6.49 9.82
CA ARG A 113 -0.87 7.41 10.92
C ARG A 113 -1.69 7.01 12.15
N ARG A 114 -0.99 6.68 13.24
CA ARG A 114 -1.62 6.20 14.48
C ARG A 114 -2.42 7.26 15.23
N LEU A 115 -2.09 8.54 15.00
CA LEU A 115 -2.70 9.67 15.73
C LEU A 115 -4.20 9.79 15.45
N ASP A 116 -4.60 9.61 14.19
CA ASP A 116 -5.97 9.85 13.71
C ASP A 116 -6.48 8.80 12.73
N GLY A 117 -5.68 7.77 12.45
CA GLY A 117 -6.06 6.67 11.57
C GLY A 117 -6.02 7.00 10.07
N GLU A 118 -5.46 8.15 9.67
CA GLU A 118 -5.31 8.47 8.25
C GLU A 118 -4.36 7.47 7.59
N ILE A 119 -4.78 6.94 6.45
CA ILE A 119 -3.97 6.10 5.57
C ILE A 119 -3.60 6.92 4.36
N MET A 120 -2.31 6.99 4.09
CA MET A 120 -1.81 7.41 2.79
C MET A 120 -1.09 6.24 2.12
N GLY A 121 -1.23 6.13 0.82
CA GLY A 121 -0.58 5.09 0.05
C GLY A 121 -0.23 5.54 -1.36
N ILE A 122 0.73 4.86 -1.96
CA ILE A 122 1.09 5.00 -3.37
C ILE A 122 0.90 3.65 -4.05
N TYR A 123 0.09 3.63 -5.09
CA TYR A 123 -0.09 2.48 -5.97
C TYR A 123 1.05 2.42 -6.99
N ARG A 124 1.53 1.21 -7.23
CA ARG A 124 2.52 0.90 -8.25
C ARG A 124 2.07 -0.26 -9.12
N GLU A 125 2.03 -0.01 -10.42
CA GLU A 125 1.89 -1.02 -11.45
C GLU A 125 3.24 -1.42 -12.06
N ARG A 126 3.32 -2.60 -12.69
CA ARG A 126 4.53 -3.06 -13.38
C ARG A 126 4.69 -2.33 -14.72
N GLY A 127 5.71 -1.49 -14.82
CA GLY A 127 6.09 -0.83 -16.08
C GLY A 127 5.50 0.55 -16.31
N ASP A 128 4.62 1.01 -15.42
CA ASP A 128 4.16 2.40 -15.38
C ASP A 128 4.96 3.21 -14.34
N HIS A 129 5.22 4.47 -14.68
CA HIS A 129 5.88 5.46 -13.84
C HIS A 129 4.90 6.47 -13.25
N THR A 130 3.59 6.35 -13.54
CA THR A 130 2.60 7.22 -12.90
C THR A 130 2.45 6.87 -11.42
N THR A 131 2.56 7.88 -10.56
CA THR A 131 2.30 7.75 -9.13
C THR A 131 0.84 8.03 -8.86
N GLN A 132 0.08 6.99 -8.54
CA GLN A 132 -1.30 7.13 -8.09
C GLN A 132 -1.35 7.10 -6.56
N GLU A 133 -1.88 8.16 -5.97
CA GLU A 133 -2.01 8.28 -4.52
C GLU A 133 -3.37 7.77 -4.03
N ILE A 134 -3.38 7.18 -2.84
CA ILE A 134 -4.60 6.86 -2.10
C ILE A 134 -4.55 7.53 -0.74
N CYS A 135 -5.65 8.20 -0.36
CA CYS A 135 -5.82 8.84 0.94
C CYS A 135 -7.14 8.39 1.53
N LEU A 136 -7.10 7.67 2.65
CA LEU A 136 -8.28 7.16 3.34
C LEU A 136 -8.33 7.74 4.74
N LYS A 137 -9.53 8.11 5.16
CA LYS A 137 -9.81 8.55 6.53
C LYS A 137 -10.77 7.56 7.19
N PRO A 138 -10.65 7.32 8.50
CA PRO A 138 -11.62 6.53 9.22
C PRO A 138 -13.00 7.16 9.07
N ASP A 139 -14.00 6.35 8.72
CA ASP A 139 -15.40 6.77 8.64
C ASP A 139 -15.98 7.05 10.03
N SER A 140 -15.42 6.42 11.07
CA SER A 140 -15.77 6.68 12.46
C SER A 140 -14.53 6.73 13.35
N SER A 141 -14.64 7.45 14.47
CA SER A 141 -13.58 7.55 15.48
C SER A 141 -13.33 6.24 16.22
N PHE A 142 -14.24 5.26 16.10
CA PHE A 142 -14.15 3.96 16.76
C PHE A 142 -14.28 2.84 15.73
N MET A 143 -13.15 2.43 15.14
CA MET A 143 -13.08 1.25 14.28
C MET A 143 -13.09 -0.01 15.15
N THR A 144 -14.28 -0.44 15.57
CA THR A 144 -14.46 -1.70 16.32
C THR A 144 -15.15 -2.74 15.46
N CYS A 145 -14.64 -3.96 15.48
CA CYS A 145 -15.28 -5.13 14.87
C CYS A 145 -15.26 -6.29 15.88
N PRO A 146 -16.25 -7.19 15.87
CA PRO A 146 -16.21 -8.40 16.67
C PRO A 146 -14.96 -9.23 16.34
N ALA A 147 -14.25 -9.70 17.37
CA ALA A 147 -13.14 -10.61 17.18
C ALA A 147 -13.64 -11.99 16.75
N TYR A 148 -13.00 -12.58 15.76
CA TYR A 148 -13.25 -13.94 15.29
C TYR A 148 -11.92 -14.70 15.21
N SER A 149 -11.98 -16.01 15.37
CA SER A 149 -10.84 -16.90 15.18
C SER A 149 -11.26 -18.10 14.33
N PHE A 150 -10.35 -18.56 13.49
CA PHE A 150 -10.52 -19.79 12.71
C PHE A 150 -9.76 -20.91 13.41
N ARG A 151 -10.26 -22.14 13.25
CA ARG A 151 -9.63 -23.37 13.75
C ARG A 151 -8.82 -24.03 12.65
#